data_AF-A0A8H7S6E0-F1
#
_entry.id   AF-A0A8H7S6E0-F1
#
_cell.length_a   1.000
_cell.length_b   1.000
_cell.length_c   1.000
_cell.angle_alpha   90.00
_cell.angle_beta   90.00
_cell.angle_gamma   90.00
#
_symmetry.space_group_name_H-M   'P 1'
#
loop_
_entity.id
_entity.type
_entity.pdbx_description
1 polymer ?
#
loop_
_entity_poly.entity_id
_entity_poly.type
_entity_poly.pdbx_seq_one_letter_code
_entity_poly.pdbx_strand_id
1 'polypeptide(L)'
;MKTSADPRTLAYFGINGRLSTLDEKIRQQIIIHRTVHYDIGGYPSSSSNNVARKFHQFKLAVLDADVWNSCYSITRTAHSRFKIPLNADDSTTCTLPLTGPHAHIIQEAKLIIWDEAVMCGKYNFQTVDRALRDIMGAVDERLQDVPFGSKVVVFGGDFRQILPVVRKGTRSEVVRQSIRQATFWDQIQVLHLTQNMRIPNLGPEATAFAQKLLSIGNGDHQYNETVEIPEEWLMDSTDVTALIDMVYPSIRSPESHLTHYDGRAILAPKNINVDDINNLAYSIFPGEGRSYISNDKIIDSDDPEGASATYPVEFLHSIATSGVPRDELQLKVGMPIILLRNLDPDRGLCNGTKLFVTALYDHIIGVRRIDQGYDGDEYFLPRINMYTTEGEYPFILCRRQFPVRAAFAMTINKAQGQTLSTVGIYLDEPVFAHSQLYVALSRATDSANIKVALNLSNQRDNTIPKTNNAVYREALLPSVT
;
A
#
# COMPACT_ATOMS: atom_id res chain seq x y z
N MET A 1 16.58 27.45 -25.38
CA MET A 1 15.20 26.92 -25.27
C MET A 1 15.28 25.40 -25.15
N LYS A 2 15.36 24.88 -23.91
CA LYS A 2 15.16 23.46 -23.63
C LYS A 2 13.82 23.37 -22.92
N THR A 3 12.86 22.72 -23.57
CA THR A 3 11.51 22.47 -23.09
C THR A 3 11.60 21.60 -21.82
N SER A 4 11.30 22.22 -20.67
CA SER A 4 11.16 21.54 -19.38
C SER A 4 9.87 20.73 -19.39
N ALA A 5 9.95 19.45 -19.72
CA ALA A 5 8.87 18.52 -19.44
C ALA A 5 8.84 18.30 -17.93
N ASP A 6 7.78 18.80 -17.29
CA ASP A 6 7.53 18.67 -15.86
C ASP A 6 7.55 17.18 -15.46
N PRO A 7 8.51 16.75 -14.63
CA PRO A 7 8.64 15.37 -14.24
C PRO A 7 7.99 15.09 -12.88
N ARG A 8 7.67 13.82 -12.61
CA ARG A 8 7.13 13.38 -11.30
C ARG A 8 7.95 13.98 -10.16
N THR A 9 7.38 14.85 -9.34
CA THR A 9 8.01 15.18 -8.06
C THR A 9 7.85 13.98 -7.12
N LEU A 10 8.77 13.04 -7.25
CA LEU A 10 9.07 12.01 -6.27
C LEU A 10 10.21 12.59 -5.44
N ALA A 11 9.94 12.83 -4.17
CA ALA A 11 10.88 13.54 -3.32
C ALA A 11 11.62 12.56 -2.41
N TYR A 12 12.95 12.65 -2.41
CA TYR A 12 13.77 12.13 -1.33
C TYR A 12 14.02 13.24 -0.33
N PHE A 13 13.80 12.95 0.94
CA PHE A 13 13.99 13.89 2.02
C PHE A 13 15.12 13.39 2.90
N GLY A 14 16.24 14.09 2.89
CA GLY A 14 17.39 13.78 3.74
C GLY A 14 17.38 14.62 5.01
N ILE A 15 17.66 14.02 6.17
CA ILE A 15 17.96 14.74 7.41
C ILE A 15 19.34 14.29 7.88
N ASN A 16 20.17 15.26 8.26
CA ASN A 16 21.51 15.13 8.80
C ASN A 16 22.54 14.44 7.88
N GLY A 17 23.54 15.23 7.46
CA GLY A 17 24.59 14.82 6.52
C GLY A 17 24.28 15.21 5.09
N ARG A 18 25.29 15.62 4.31
CA ARG A 18 25.12 15.76 2.87
C ARG A 18 25.00 14.35 2.29
N LEU A 19 24.04 14.08 1.42
CA LEU A 19 24.08 12.83 0.61
C LEU A 19 25.44 12.67 -0.08
N SER A 20 26.15 13.78 -0.32
CA SER A 20 27.54 13.82 -0.80
C SER A 20 28.62 13.22 0.13
N THR A 21 28.29 12.83 1.36
CA THR A 21 29.21 12.14 2.28
C THR A 21 28.94 10.65 2.36
N LEU A 22 27.84 10.15 1.77
CA LEU A 22 27.62 8.72 1.59
C LEU A 22 28.52 8.19 0.46
N ASP A 23 28.98 6.96 0.58
CA ASP A 23 29.70 6.26 -0.49
C ASP A 23 28.94 6.35 -1.82
N GLU A 24 29.66 6.53 -2.93
CA GLU A 24 29.07 6.65 -4.26
C GLU A 24 28.24 5.43 -4.66
N LYS A 25 28.62 4.23 -4.21
CA LYS A 25 27.84 2.99 -4.36
C LYS A 25 26.51 3.07 -3.60
N ILE A 26 26.50 3.62 -2.39
CA ILE A 26 25.26 3.79 -1.59
C ILE A 26 24.33 4.79 -2.30
N ARG A 27 24.87 5.88 -2.87
CA ARG A 27 24.06 6.85 -3.64
C ARG A 27 23.46 6.23 -4.89
N GLN A 28 24.26 5.51 -5.68
CA GLN A 28 23.75 4.78 -6.85
C GLN A 28 22.71 3.72 -6.46
N GLN A 29 22.87 3.08 -5.30
CA GLN A 29 21.94 2.07 -4.81
C GLN A 29 20.62 2.62 -4.22
N ILE A 30 20.60 3.83 -3.63
CA ILE A 30 19.35 4.53 -3.27
C ILE A 30 18.51 4.82 -4.53
N ILE A 31 19.17 5.19 -5.62
CA ILE A 31 18.53 5.36 -6.94
C ILE A 31 17.98 4.01 -7.42
N ILE A 32 18.76 2.93 -7.28
CA ILE A 32 18.36 1.57 -7.67
C ILE A 32 17.22 1.00 -6.82
N HIS A 33 17.12 1.23 -5.50
CA HIS A 33 16.06 0.60 -4.66
C HIS A 33 14.63 0.97 -5.10
N ARG A 34 14.44 2.13 -5.75
CA ARG A 34 13.19 2.46 -6.46
C ARG A 34 13.10 1.88 -7.86
N THR A 35 14.23 1.70 -8.54
CA THR A 35 14.32 1.03 -9.84
C THR A 35 14.02 -0.47 -9.76
N VAL A 36 14.38 -1.18 -8.68
CA VAL A 36 14.16 -2.64 -8.49
C VAL A 36 12.67 -3.00 -8.31
N HIS A 37 11.79 -2.01 -8.22
CA HIS A 37 10.35 -2.25 -8.45
C HIS A 37 10.00 -2.50 -9.93
N TYR A 38 10.98 -2.44 -10.84
CA TYR A 38 10.91 -2.82 -12.25
C TYR A 38 12.03 -3.80 -12.62
N ASP A 39 11.66 -4.81 -13.41
CA ASP A 39 12.54 -5.83 -13.97
C ASP A 39 13.74 -5.18 -14.68
N ILE A 40 14.96 -5.60 -14.32
CA ILE A 40 16.15 -5.37 -15.14
C ILE A 40 16.14 -6.42 -16.24
N GLY A 41 15.48 -6.11 -17.35
CA GLY A 41 15.67 -6.81 -18.61
C GLY A 41 17.01 -6.43 -19.22
N GLY A 42 17.95 -7.37 -19.25
CA GLY A 42 19.12 -7.32 -20.14
C GLY A 42 20.45 -7.71 -19.49
N TYR A 43 20.71 -9.01 -19.33
CA TYR A 43 21.99 -9.70 -19.62
C TYR A 43 21.75 -11.23 -19.54
N PRO A 44 22.38 -12.07 -20.38
CA PRO A 44 22.02 -13.48 -20.50
C PRO A 44 22.68 -14.34 -19.41
N SER A 45 21.91 -15.31 -18.93
CA SER A 45 22.32 -16.57 -18.29
C SER A 45 23.27 -16.52 -17.09
N SER A 46 22.73 -16.66 -15.88
CA SER A 46 22.92 -17.83 -15.01
C SER A 46 22.26 -17.56 -13.66
N SER A 47 21.37 -18.47 -13.26
CA SER A 47 20.80 -18.71 -11.93
C SER A 47 21.31 -17.81 -10.79
N SER A 48 20.36 -17.15 -10.10
CA SER A 48 20.48 -16.37 -8.84
C SER A 48 20.41 -14.85 -9.00
N ASN A 49 19.26 -14.31 -9.43
CA ASN A 49 18.93 -12.89 -9.28
C ASN A 49 17.41 -12.69 -9.18
N ASN A 50 16.82 -13.11 -8.05
CA ASN A 50 15.43 -12.82 -7.71
C ASN A 50 15.39 -11.91 -6.46
N VAL A 51 15.83 -10.66 -6.61
CA VAL A 51 15.62 -9.64 -5.57
C VAL A 51 14.21 -9.09 -5.70
N ALA A 52 13.27 -9.87 -5.15
CA ALA A 52 12.11 -9.41 -4.40
C ALA A 52 11.28 -8.23 -4.99
N ARG A 53 10.35 -8.55 -5.90
CA ARG A 53 9.04 -7.85 -6.00
C ARG A 53 8.27 -8.02 -4.69
N LYS A 54 8.64 -7.30 -3.63
CA LYS A 54 7.97 -7.40 -2.32
C LYS A 54 6.93 -6.30 -2.17
N PHE A 55 5.67 -6.73 -2.20
CA PHE A 55 4.43 -5.97 -2.02
C PHE A 55 4.20 -5.57 -0.55
N HIS A 56 3.50 -4.44 -0.38
CA HIS A 56 2.85 -3.90 0.83
C HIS A 56 3.55 -4.09 2.17
N GLN A 57 4.28 -3.06 2.56
CA GLN A 57 4.39 -2.51 3.92
C GLN A 57 5.57 -1.53 3.93
N PHE A 58 5.46 -0.40 4.64
CA PHE A 58 6.53 0.60 4.83
C PHE A 58 7.90 -0.06 4.89
N LYS A 59 8.73 0.09 3.86
CA LYS A 59 10.01 -0.61 3.82
C LYS A 59 11.03 0.25 4.54
N LEU A 60 11.54 -0.29 5.64
CA LEU A 60 12.73 0.24 6.29
C LEU A 60 13.94 -0.61 5.91
N ALA A 61 14.92 -0.02 5.23
CA ALA A 61 16.24 -0.60 5.06
C ALA A 61 17.21 0.08 6.03
N VAL A 62 17.90 -0.73 6.84
CA VAL A 62 19.03 -0.31 7.67
C VAL A 62 20.28 -0.89 7.02
N LEU A 63 21.20 -0.03 6.59
CA LEU A 63 22.37 -0.46 5.82
C LEU A 63 23.66 -0.25 6.60
N ASP A 64 24.52 -1.29 6.54
CA ASP A 64 25.94 -1.25 6.89
C ASP A 64 26.77 -1.40 5.61
N ALA A 65 27.89 -0.67 5.53
CA ALA A 65 28.72 -0.51 4.34
C ALA A 65 29.52 -1.78 3.97
N ASP A 66 29.78 -2.67 4.92
CA ASP A 66 30.70 -3.80 4.73
C ASP A 66 30.01 -5.14 4.41
N VAL A 67 28.67 -5.22 4.50
CA VAL A 67 27.92 -6.51 4.49
C VAL A 67 26.68 -6.49 3.59
N TRP A 68 26.70 -5.74 2.47
CA TRP A 68 25.56 -5.72 1.53
C TRP A 68 25.26 -7.10 0.92
N ASN A 69 26.28 -7.95 0.69
CA ASN A 69 26.08 -9.29 0.12
C ASN A 69 25.36 -10.29 1.06
N SER A 70 25.29 -9.98 2.37
CA SER A 70 24.53 -10.76 3.37
C SER A 70 23.32 -9.95 3.87
N CYS A 71 22.72 -9.12 3.01
CA CYS A 71 21.53 -8.34 3.29
C CYS A 71 20.52 -9.12 4.18
N TYR A 72 20.43 -8.73 5.45
CA TYR A 72 19.25 -8.92 6.27
C TYR A 72 18.14 -8.02 5.68
N SER A 73 17.71 -8.33 4.45
CA SER A 73 16.63 -7.68 3.71
C SER A 73 15.27 -8.12 4.27
N ILE A 74 15.11 -7.99 5.58
CA ILE A 74 13.83 -8.18 6.23
C ILE A 74 13.08 -6.86 6.07
N THR A 75 12.40 -6.69 4.94
CA THR A 75 11.42 -5.62 4.71
C THR A 75 10.28 -5.77 5.72
N ARG A 76 10.43 -5.17 6.90
CA ARG A 76 9.38 -5.04 7.93
C ARG A 76 8.77 -3.65 7.85
N THR A 77 7.51 -3.49 8.27
CA THR A 77 6.95 -2.17 8.54
C THR A 77 7.84 -1.38 9.50
N ALA A 78 7.85 -0.05 9.35
CA ALA A 78 8.44 0.85 10.36
C ALA A 78 7.89 0.56 11.76
N HIS A 79 6.57 0.33 11.90
CA HIS A 79 5.94 -0.08 13.16
C HIS A 79 6.56 -1.35 13.75
N SER A 80 6.81 -2.39 12.95
CA SER A 80 7.42 -3.62 13.45
C SER A 80 8.91 -3.48 13.74
N ARG A 81 9.65 -2.66 12.96
CA ARG A 81 11.09 -2.50 13.12
C ARG A 81 11.44 -1.62 14.32
N PHE A 82 10.74 -0.51 14.47
CA PHE A 82 10.96 0.44 15.55
C PHE A 82 10.01 0.26 16.74
N LYS A 83 9.08 -0.70 16.68
CA LYS A 83 8.08 -0.90 17.76
C LYS A 83 7.29 0.37 18.08
N ILE A 84 6.87 1.06 17.01
CA ILE A 84 6.06 2.28 17.08
C ILE A 84 4.66 1.88 17.58
N PRO A 85 4.14 2.51 18.66
CA PRO A 85 2.77 2.32 19.09
C PRO A 85 1.76 2.68 17.99
N LEU A 86 0.61 2.00 17.94
CA LEU A 86 -0.40 2.22 16.90
C LEU A 86 -1.03 3.64 16.97
N ASN A 87 -1.19 4.15 18.19
CA ASN A 87 -1.68 5.49 18.45
C ASN A 87 -0.50 6.33 18.94
N ALA A 88 0.18 6.99 18.00
CA ALA A 88 1.29 7.89 18.31
C ALA A 88 0.83 9.34 18.37
N ASP A 89 1.35 10.07 19.35
CA ASP A 89 1.15 11.49 19.57
C ASP A 89 2.49 12.22 19.84
N ASP A 90 2.41 13.47 20.27
CA ASP A 90 3.58 14.30 20.56
C ASP A 90 4.44 13.79 21.73
N SER A 91 3.87 12.99 22.62
CA SER A 91 4.56 12.43 23.80
C SER A 91 5.01 10.97 23.62
N THR A 92 4.51 10.29 22.59
CA THR A 92 4.72 8.86 22.39
C THR A 92 6.18 8.53 22.10
N THR A 93 6.69 7.45 22.70
CA THR A 93 8.04 6.91 22.45
C THR A 93 7.96 5.50 21.88
N CYS A 94 9.00 5.08 21.14
CA CYS A 94 9.10 3.70 20.70
C CYS A 94 9.33 2.78 21.90
N THR A 95 8.75 1.59 21.89
CA THR A 95 9.03 0.56 22.91
C THR A 95 10.32 -0.21 22.57
N LEU A 96 11.42 0.53 22.42
CA LEU A 96 12.75 -0.01 22.14
C LEU A 96 13.63 0.13 23.39
N PRO A 97 14.31 -0.94 23.83
CA PRO A 97 15.32 -0.81 24.87
C PRO A 97 16.52 -0.01 24.34
N LEU A 98 17.16 0.78 25.21
CA LEU A 98 18.36 1.57 24.88
C LEU A 98 19.58 0.68 24.58
N THR A 99 19.56 -0.57 25.03
CA THR A 99 20.63 -1.55 24.86
C THR A 99 20.08 -2.88 24.33
N GLY A 100 20.99 -3.71 23.80
CA GLY A 100 20.66 -5.03 23.26
C GLY A 100 20.68 -5.08 21.72
N PRO A 101 20.33 -6.24 21.13
CA PRO A 101 20.59 -6.49 19.70
C PRO A 101 19.91 -5.51 18.75
N HIS A 102 18.68 -5.06 19.07
CA HIS A 102 17.97 -4.09 18.23
C HIS A 102 18.59 -2.69 18.31
N ALA A 103 19.00 -2.24 19.50
CA ALA A 103 19.69 -0.97 19.68
C ALA A 103 21.06 -0.98 18.98
N HIS A 104 21.79 -2.09 19.06
CA HIS A 104 23.08 -2.24 18.36
C HIS A 104 22.93 -2.13 16.83
N ILE A 105 21.88 -2.73 16.25
CA ILE A 105 21.60 -2.57 14.81
C ILE A 105 21.38 -1.09 14.45
N ILE A 106 20.68 -0.35 15.31
CA ILE A 106 20.44 1.09 15.12
C ILE A 106 21.74 1.89 15.29
N GLN A 107 22.57 1.55 16.27
CA GLN A 107 23.85 2.21 16.54
C GLN A 107 24.82 2.03 15.37
N GLU A 108 24.88 0.84 14.78
CA GLU A 108 25.70 0.55 13.59
C GLU A 108 25.10 1.10 12.29
N ALA A 109 23.78 1.33 12.25
CA ALA A 109 23.10 1.84 11.07
C ALA A 109 23.73 3.14 10.59
N LYS A 110 24.18 3.19 9.33
CA LYS A 110 24.66 4.45 8.72
C LYS A 110 23.55 5.16 7.95
N LEU A 111 22.60 4.40 7.42
CA LEU A 111 21.52 4.87 6.58
C LEU A 111 20.21 4.16 6.92
N ILE A 112 19.15 4.95 7.02
CA ILE A 112 17.78 4.50 7.23
C ILE A 112 16.95 4.98 6.03
N ILE A 113 16.42 4.07 5.22
CA ILE A 113 15.53 4.41 4.10
C ILE A 113 14.11 4.09 4.52
N TRP A 114 13.19 5.05 4.39
CA TRP A 114 11.77 4.88 4.70
C TRP A 114 10.93 5.22 3.47
N ASP A 115 10.49 4.19 2.75
CA ASP A 115 9.66 4.36 1.55
C ASP A 115 8.16 4.51 1.87
N GLU A 116 7.42 5.15 0.96
CA GLU A 116 6.00 5.53 1.11
C GLU A 116 5.71 6.38 2.37
N ALA A 117 6.67 7.23 2.76
CA ALA A 117 6.61 8.03 3.98
C ALA A 117 5.38 8.98 4.04
N VAL A 118 4.88 9.42 2.88
CA VAL A 118 3.73 10.35 2.79
C VAL A 118 2.44 9.75 3.34
N MET A 119 2.30 8.42 3.38
CA MET A 119 1.13 7.75 3.94
C MET A 119 1.13 7.69 5.48
N CYS A 120 2.24 8.05 6.12
CA CYS A 120 2.44 7.87 7.54
C CYS A 120 2.22 9.18 8.31
N GLY A 121 1.53 9.10 9.45
CA GLY A 121 1.31 10.26 10.32
C GLY A 121 2.64 10.79 10.86
N LYS A 122 2.77 12.11 10.99
CA LYS A 122 3.99 12.79 11.49
C LYS A 122 4.49 12.26 12.82
N TYR A 123 3.56 11.86 13.70
CA TYR A 123 3.87 11.37 15.04
C TYR A 123 4.67 10.07 15.02
N ASN A 124 4.49 9.23 14.00
CA ASN A 124 5.31 8.02 13.85
C ASN A 124 6.77 8.37 13.60
N PHE A 125 7.03 9.40 12.79
CA PHE A 125 8.39 9.85 12.53
C PHE A 125 9.00 10.55 13.74
N GLN A 126 8.25 11.40 14.43
CA GLN A 126 8.71 12.06 15.66
C GLN A 126 9.01 11.04 16.78
N THR A 127 8.20 9.98 16.85
CA THR A 127 8.40 8.88 17.82
C THR A 127 9.68 8.11 17.51
N VAL A 128 10.01 7.90 16.23
CA VAL A 128 11.29 7.30 15.80
C VAL A 128 12.45 8.25 16.04
N ASP A 129 12.31 9.53 15.71
CA ASP A 129 13.31 10.57 15.98
C ASP A 129 13.72 10.59 17.46
N ARG A 130 12.75 10.66 18.37
CA ARG A 130 12.98 10.57 19.83
C ARG A 130 13.76 9.30 20.20
N ALA A 131 13.31 8.13 19.73
CA ALA A 131 13.95 6.87 20.05
C ALA A 131 15.40 6.79 19.53
N LEU A 132 15.67 7.32 18.34
CA LEU A 132 17.04 7.37 17.81
C LEU A 132 17.91 8.36 18.59
N ARG A 133 17.35 9.50 19.02
CA ARG A 133 18.04 10.46 19.90
C ARG A 133 18.39 9.85 21.25
N ASP A 134 17.50 9.06 21.84
CA ASP A 134 17.76 8.37 23.10
C ASP A 134 18.84 7.27 22.95
N ILE A 135 18.72 6.42 21.92
CA ILE A 135 19.67 5.32 21.66
C ILE A 135 21.06 5.86 21.32
N MET A 136 21.15 6.89 20.51
CA MET A 136 22.42 7.49 20.10
C MET A 136 22.98 8.42 21.19
N GLY A 137 22.12 9.10 21.95
CA GLY A 137 22.49 9.89 23.14
C GLY A 137 23.12 9.04 24.24
N ALA A 138 22.68 7.78 24.39
CA ALA A 138 23.32 6.81 25.28
C ALA A 138 24.75 6.42 24.85
N VAL A 139 25.12 6.63 23.57
CA VAL A 139 26.48 6.42 23.05
C VAL A 139 27.30 7.70 23.15
N ASP A 140 26.70 8.83 22.78
CA ASP A 140 27.30 10.16 22.80
C ASP A 140 26.21 11.19 23.12
N GLU A 141 26.30 11.80 24.31
CA GLU A 141 25.31 12.75 24.85
C GLU A 141 25.03 13.91 23.89
N ARG A 142 26.00 14.29 23.05
CA ARG A 142 25.85 15.36 22.05
C ARG A 142 24.82 15.04 20.97
N LEU A 143 24.48 13.76 20.78
CA LEU A 143 23.52 13.30 19.77
C LEU A 143 22.07 13.34 20.25
N GLN A 144 21.83 13.58 21.54
CA GLN A 144 20.49 13.59 22.15
C GLN A 144 19.59 14.72 21.61
N ASP A 145 20.18 15.83 21.18
CA ASP A 145 19.46 16.98 20.61
C ASP A 145 19.58 17.07 19.09
N VAL A 146 20.25 16.11 18.45
CA VAL A 146 20.43 16.07 16.99
C VAL A 146 19.34 15.20 16.37
N PRO A 147 18.58 15.68 15.37
CA PRO A 147 17.51 14.88 14.78
C PRO A 147 17.98 13.47 14.38
N PHE A 148 17.16 12.49 14.68
CA PHE A 148 17.40 11.07 14.41
C PHE A 148 18.73 10.57 14.97
N GLY A 149 19.28 11.19 16.02
CA GLY A 149 20.56 10.80 16.62
C GLY A 149 21.74 10.87 15.63
N SER A 150 21.72 11.84 14.70
CA SER A 150 22.69 12.00 13.60
C SER A 150 22.68 10.88 12.54
N LYS A 151 21.68 10.00 12.55
CA LYS A 151 21.49 9.02 11.49
C LYS A 151 21.09 9.71 10.19
N VAL A 152 21.66 9.24 9.08
CA VAL A 152 21.21 9.65 7.75
C VAL A 152 19.88 8.96 7.49
N VAL A 153 18.80 9.74 7.40
CA VAL A 153 17.47 9.21 7.10
C VAL A 153 17.01 9.73 5.75
N VAL A 154 16.56 8.82 4.89
CA VAL A 154 16.04 9.11 3.55
C VAL A 154 14.58 8.69 3.50
N PHE A 155 13.67 9.67 3.47
CA PHE A 155 12.25 9.40 3.24
C PHE A 155 11.95 9.39 1.74
N GLY A 156 11.35 8.31 1.25
CA GLY A 156 10.82 8.22 -0.10
C GLY A 156 9.32 8.46 -0.10
N GLY A 157 8.83 9.32 -0.99
CA GLY A 157 7.39 9.47 -1.17
C GLY A 157 7.01 10.37 -2.33
N ASP A 158 5.71 10.47 -2.56
CA ASP A 158 5.10 11.37 -3.54
C ASP A 158 3.90 12.04 -2.87
N PHE A 159 3.96 13.37 -2.73
CA PHE A 159 2.92 14.15 -2.08
C PHE A 159 1.61 14.22 -2.86
N ARG A 160 1.63 13.77 -4.13
CA ARG A 160 0.44 13.56 -4.93
C ARG A 160 -0.21 12.21 -4.64
N GLN A 161 0.32 11.39 -3.73
CA GLN A 161 -0.31 10.13 -3.32
C GLN A 161 -1.14 10.30 -2.05
N ILE A 162 -1.75 9.22 -1.56
CA ILE A 162 -2.69 9.31 -0.43
C ILE A 162 -1.95 9.68 0.85
N LEU A 163 -2.52 10.65 1.57
CA LEU A 163 -2.06 11.15 2.86
C LEU A 163 -2.45 10.19 4.01
N PRO A 164 -1.94 10.42 5.23
CA PRO A 164 -2.29 9.58 6.38
C PRO A 164 -3.79 9.55 6.62
N VAL A 165 -4.33 8.37 6.90
CA VAL A 165 -5.76 8.20 7.17
C VAL A 165 -6.08 8.68 8.58
N VAL A 166 -6.82 9.79 8.69
CA VAL A 166 -7.36 10.31 9.95
C VAL A 166 -8.83 9.92 10.06
N ARG A 167 -9.15 8.98 10.96
CA ARG A 167 -10.54 8.50 11.15
C ARG A 167 -11.44 9.67 11.54
N LYS A 168 -12.52 9.88 10.80
CA LYS A 168 -13.48 11.00 10.97
C LYS A 168 -12.82 12.40 10.93
N GLY A 169 -11.61 12.50 10.39
CA GLY A 169 -10.86 13.73 10.31
C GLY A 169 -11.31 14.62 9.16
N THR A 170 -11.23 15.92 9.38
CA THR A 170 -11.35 16.98 8.37
C THR A 170 -10.11 17.05 7.50
N ARG A 171 -10.22 17.70 6.33
CA ARG A 171 -9.08 18.01 5.44
C ARG A 171 -7.91 18.64 6.21
N SER A 172 -8.19 19.63 7.06
CA SER A 172 -7.18 20.31 7.86
C SER A 172 -6.45 19.39 8.84
N GLU A 173 -7.16 18.43 9.45
CA GLU A 173 -6.55 17.44 10.35
C GLU A 173 -5.68 16.44 9.58
N VAL A 174 -6.12 16.00 8.40
CA VAL A 174 -5.31 15.14 7.51
C VAL A 174 -4.02 15.85 7.11
N VAL A 175 -4.10 17.12 6.71
CA VAL A 175 -2.91 17.92 6.37
C VAL A 175 -2.00 18.08 7.59
N ARG A 176 -2.56 18.33 8.78
CA ARG A 176 -1.78 18.45 10.03
C ARG A 176 -1.03 17.18 10.40
N GLN A 177 -1.50 16.01 9.95
CA GLN A 177 -0.84 14.72 10.13
C GLN A 177 0.25 14.44 9.10
N SER A 178 0.35 15.22 8.03
CA SER A 178 1.41 15.07 7.02
C SER A 178 2.80 15.22 7.64
N ILE A 179 3.78 14.48 7.12
CA ILE A 179 5.20 14.63 7.50
C ILE A 179 5.72 16.07 7.31
N ARG A 180 5.09 16.87 6.43
CA ARG A 180 5.38 18.31 6.28
C ARG A 180 5.15 19.16 7.52
N GLN A 181 4.38 18.63 8.45
CA GLN A 181 4.00 19.28 9.70
C GLN A 181 4.77 18.68 10.89
N ALA A 182 5.78 17.83 10.62
CA ALA A 182 6.68 17.30 11.63
C ALA A 182 7.67 18.37 12.10
N THR A 183 8.07 18.30 13.37
CA THR A 183 8.96 19.28 14.01
C THR A 183 10.33 19.41 13.35
N PHE A 184 10.80 18.37 12.68
CA PHE A 184 12.10 18.35 11.98
C PHE A 184 12.00 18.75 10.50
N TRP A 185 10.82 19.11 9.98
CA TRP A 185 10.63 19.31 8.55
C TRP A 185 11.51 20.42 7.96
N ASP A 186 11.76 21.49 8.70
CA ASP A 186 12.62 22.60 8.23
C ASP A 186 14.09 22.20 8.05
N GLN A 187 14.48 21.03 8.58
CA GLN A 187 15.83 20.47 8.47
C GLN A 187 15.94 19.47 7.31
N ILE A 188 14.84 19.20 6.61
CA ILE A 188 14.80 18.29 5.47
C ILE A 188 15.38 18.94 4.21
N GLN A 189 16.29 18.24 3.55
CA GLN A 189 16.66 18.53 2.17
C GLN A 189 15.74 17.77 1.20
N VAL A 190 14.98 18.49 0.39
CA VAL A 190 14.12 17.93 -0.66
C VAL A 190 14.92 17.70 -1.94
N LEU A 191 14.86 16.49 -2.49
CA LEU A 191 15.42 16.13 -3.80
C LEU A 191 14.33 15.60 -4.73
N HIS A 192 14.27 16.07 -5.97
CA HIS A 192 13.25 15.67 -6.94
C HIS A 192 13.82 14.66 -7.96
N LEU A 193 13.15 13.51 -8.13
CA LEU A 193 13.48 12.56 -9.19
C LEU A 193 12.75 12.90 -10.47
N THR A 194 13.44 13.06 -11.60
CA THR A 194 12.78 13.56 -12.82
C THR A 194 12.41 12.49 -13.84
N GLN A 195 12.97 11.29 -13.75
CA GLN A 195 12.73 10.24 -14.73
C GLN A 195 11.58 9.31 -14.31
N ASN A 196 10.59 9.13 -15.19
CA ASN A 196 9.48 8.21 -14.96
C ASN A 196 9.85 6.79 -15.43
N MET A 197 10.13 5.90 -14.48
CA MET A 197 10.46 4.50 -14.77
C MET A 197 9.21 3.61 -14.97
N ARG A 198 8.01 4.08 -14.59
CA ARG A 198 6.77 3.30 -14.71
C ARG A 198 6.21 3.26 -16.13
N ILE A 199 6.45 4.33 -16.87
CA ILE A 199 6.00 4.51 -18.25
C ILE A 199 7.27 4.44 -19.10
N PRO A 200 7.70 3.23 -19.52
CA PRO A 200 9.02 2.99 -20.10
C PRO A 200 9.19 3.59 -21.50
N ASN A 201 8.09 3.96 -22.17
CA ASN A 201 8.10 4.48 -23.53
C ASN A 201 7.90 6.00 -23.50
N LEU A 202 8.96 6.80 -23.60
CA LEU A 202 8.83 8.26 -23.76
C LEU A 202 8.46 8.66 -25.20
N GLY A 203 7.56 7.90 -25.84
CA GLY A 203 6.88 8.34 -27.05
C GLY A 203 5.94 9.53 -26.74
N PRO A 204 5.45 10.24 -27.76
CA PRO A 204 4.57 11.40 -27.56
C PRO A 204 3.31 11.07 -26.74
N GLU A 205 2.67 9.93 -27.01
CA GLU A 205 1.44 9.49 -26.34
C GLU A 205 1.65 9.20 -24.84
N ALA A 206 2.67 8.42 -24.53
CA ALA A 206 3.00 8.08 -23.15
C ALA A 206 3.56 9.28 -22.36
N THR A 207 4.22 10.23 -23.03
CA THR A 207 4.59 11.53 -22.43
C THR A 207 3.35 12.36 -22.11
N ALA A 208 2.40 12.48 -23.04
CA ALA A 208 1.15 13.17 -22.83
C ALA A 208 0.31 12.53 -21.71
N PHE A 209 0.28 11.19 -21.66
CA PHE A 209 -0.35 10.45 -20.57
C PHE A 209 0.32 10.75 -19.22
N ALA A 210 1.65 10.71 -19.14
CA ALA A 210 2.39 11.02 -17.93
C ALA A 210 2.13 12.46 -17.44
N GLN A 211 2.13 13.43 -18.35
CA GLN A 211 1.81 14.84 -18.05
C GLN A 211 0.37 15.01 -17.57
N LYS A 212 -0.59 14.34 -18.23
CA LYS A 212 -2.00 14.35 -17.79
C LYS A 212 -2.16 13.81 -16.38
N LEU A 213 -1.52 12.70 -16.05
CA LEU A 213 -1.52 12.17 -14.68
C LEU A 213 -0.93 13.18 -13.69
N LEU A 214 0.16 13.85 -14.04
CA LEU A 214 0.78 14.85 -13.18
C LEU A 214 -0.16 16.02 -12.90
N SER A 215 -0.78 16.57 -13.94
CA SER A 215 -1.74 17.66 -13.80
C SER A 215 -2.96 17.26 -12.97
N ILE A 216 -3.45 16.02 -13.08
CA ILE A 216 -4.52 15.50 -12.21
C ILE A 216 -4.03 15.46 -10.75
N GLY A 217 -2.83 14.95 -10.49
CA GLY A 217 -2.25 14.86 -9.15
C GLY A 217 -1.93 16.22 -8.52
N ASN A 218 -1.54 17.21 -9.33
CA ASN A 218 -1.31 18.59 -8.90
C ASN A 218 -2.62 19.36 -8.65
N GLY A 219 -3.72 18.89 -9.25
CA GLY A 219 -4.97 19.63 -9.26
C GLY A 219 -4.81 20.97 -9.97
N ASP A 220 -4.15 20.98 -11.14
CA ASP A 220 -3.96 22.17 -11.98
C ASP A 220 -5.32 22.85 -12.27
N HIS A 221 -5.33 24.08 -12.79
CA HIS A 221 -6.59 24.85 -12.99
C HIS A 221 -7.69 24.04 -13.70
N GLN A 222 -7.33 23.20 -14.67
CA GLN A 222 -8.25 22.33 -15.41
C GLN A 222 -8.75 21.08 -14.64
N TYR A 223 -8.13 20.74 -13.51
CA TYR A 223 -8.39 19.53 -12.70
C TYR A 223 -8.60 19.81 -11.20
N ASN A 224 -8.84 21.06 -10.81
CA ASN A 224 -8.91 21.50 -9.41
C ASN A 224 -10.09 20.89 -8.62
N GLU A 225 -11.13 20.42 -9.32
CA GLU A 225 -12.37 19.94 -8.68
C GLU A 225 -12.95 18.72 -9.39
N THR A 226 -12.92 18.72 -10.71
CA THR A 226 -13.42 17.63 -11.54
C THR A 226 -12.44 17.29 -12.64
N VAL A 227 -12.48 16.05 -13.10
CA VAL A 227 -11.70 15.53 -14.22
C VAL A 227 -12.65 14.91 -15.21
N GLU A 228 -12.57 15.35 -16.46
CA GLU A 228 -13.17 14.66 -17.60
C GLU A 228 -12.45 13.35 -17.84
N ILE A 229 -13.18 12.25 -17.76
CA ILE A 229 -12.66 10.93 -18.06
C ILE A 229 -12.71 10.76 -19.58
N PRO A 230 -11.55 10.52 -20.23
CA PRO A 230 -11.49 10.39 -21.68
C PRO A 230 -12.28 9.18 -22.16
N GLU A 231 -12.84 9.29 -23.36
CA GLU A 231 -13.62 8.23 -24.00
C GLU A 231 -12.84 6.92 -24.10
N GLU A 232 -11.53 6.98 -24.35
CA GLU A 232 -10.67 5.79 -24.41
C GLU A 232 -10.56 5.02 -23.08
N TRP A 233 -10.78 5.69 -21.94
CA TRP A 233 -10.79 5.05 -20.62
C TRP A 233 -12.19 4.61 -20.22
N LEU A 234 -13.24 5.18 -20.80
CA LEU A 234 -14.60 4.86 -20.40
C LEU A 234 -14.99 3.45 -20.83
N MET A 235 -15.80 2.83 -19.99
CA MET A 235 -16.54 1.64 -20.37
C MET A 235 -17.87 2.04 -21.00
N ASP A 236 -18.27 1.31 -22.04
CA ASP A 236 -19.59 1.48 -22.68
C ASP A 236 -20.75 1.07 -21.74
N SER A 237 -20.44 0.29 -20.71
CA SER A 237 -21.40 -0.21 -19.71
C SER A 237 -20.96 0.16 -18.30
N THR A 238 -21.94 0.50 -17.46
CA THR A 238 -21.76 0.70 -16.02
C THR A 238 -21.93 -0.59 -15.22
N ASP A 239 -22.20 -1.72 -15.89
CA ASP A 239 -22.31 -3.04 -15.28
C ASP A 239 -20.96 -3.51 -14.74
N VAL A 240 -20.95 -3.86 -13.45
CA VAL A 240 -19.79 -4.41 -12.75
C VAL A 240 -19.33 -5.72 -13.39
N THR A 241 -20.25 -6.53 -13.90
CA THR A 241 -19.91 -7.80 -14.57
C THR A 241 -19.08 -7.55 -15.82
N ALA A 242 -19.46 -6.56 -16.62
CA ALA A 242 -18.69 -6.16 -17.80
C ALA A 242 -17.29 -5.66 -17.42
N LEU A 243 -17.17 -4.90 -16.33
CA LEU A 243 -15.86 -4.46 -15.80
C LEU A 243 -15.00 -5.66 -15.38
N ILE A 244 -15.59 -6.64 -14.69
CA ILE A 244 -14.90 -7.86 -14.29
C ILE A 244 -14.41 -8.63 -15.52
N ASP A 245 -15.23 -8.77 -16.55
CA ASP A 245 -14.86 -9.48 -17.78
C ASP A 245 -13.77 -8.76 -18.57
N MET A 246 -13.79 -7.43 -18.58
CA MET A 246 -12.72 -6.66 -19.22
C MET A 246 -11.39 -6.84 -18.46
N VAL A 247 -11.39 -6.73 -17.12
CA VAL A 247 -10.15 -6.91 -16.35
C VAL A 247 -9.70 -8.37 -16.38
N TYR A 248 -10.62 -9.32 -16.30
CA TYR A 248 -10.36 -10.75 -16.20
C TYR A 248 -11.11 -11.55 -17.28
N PRO A 249 -10.69 -11.49 -18.57
CA PRO A 249 -11.40 -12.11 -19.68
C PRO A 249 -11.63 -13.62 -19.53
N SER A 250 -10.72 -14.30 -18.83
CA SER A 250 -10.77 -15.75 -18.61
C SER A 250 -11.40 -16.14 -17.28
N ILE A 251 -12.04 -15.23 -16.55
CA ILE A 251 -12.54 -15.51 -15.18
C ILE A 251 -13.52 -16.69 -15.13
N ARG A 252 -14.28 -16.93 -16.21
CA ARG A 252 -15.25 -18.04 -16.31
C ARG A 252 -14.63 -19.35 -16.81
N SER A 253 -13.38 -19.32 -17.30
CA SER A 253 -12.73 -20.52 -17.84
C SER A 253 -12.14 -21.37 -16.71
N PRO A 254 -12.54 -22.65 -16.57
CA PRO A 254 -11.93 -23.57 -15.61
C PRO A 254 -10.44 -23.82 -15.89
N GLU A 255 -10.00 -23.61 -17.13
CA GLU A 255 -8.63 -23.78 -17.61
C GLU A 255 -7.82 -22.47 -17.55
N SER A 256 -8.37 -21.41 -16.98
CA SER A 256 -7.66 -20.13 -16.87
C SER A 256 -6.34 -20.32 -16.14
N HIS A 257 -5.23 -20.07 -16.85
CA HIS A 257 -3.91 -20.08 -16.25
C HIS A 257 -3.85 -19.03 -15.14
N LEU A 258 -3.31 -19.42 -14.00
CA LEU A 258 -3.22 -18.57 -12.80
C LEU A 258 -2.46 -17.25 -13.02
N THR A 259 -1.56 -17.22 -14.00
CA THR A 259 -0.83 -16.01 -14.42
C THR A 259 -1.75 -14.95 -15.02
N HIS A 260 -2.96 -15.30 -15.47
CA HIS A 260 -3.93 -14.35 -16.03
C HIS A 260 -4.44 -13.34 -14.99
N TYR A 261 -4.35 -13.67 -13.70
CA TYR A 261 -4.76 -12.76 -12.61
C TYR A 261 -3.61 -11.87 -12.11
N ASP A 262 -2.36 -12.18 -12.49
CA ASP A 262 -1.21 -11.39 -12.07
C ASP A 262 -1.18 -10.03 -12.78
N GLY A 263 -0.76 -9.00 -12.05
CA GLY A 263 -0.73 -7.62 -12.56
C GLY A 263 -2.10 -7.00 -12.83
N ARG A 264 -3.21 -7.68 -12.54
CA ARG A 264 -4.57 -7.17 -12.75
C ARG A 264 -5.27 -6.84 -11.43
N ALA A 265 -6.10 -5.80 -11.43
CA ALA A 265 -6.99 -5.48 -10.31
C ALA A 265 -8.13 -4.56 -10.74
N ILE A 266 -9.26 -4.69 -10.05
CA ILE A 266 -10.31 -3.67 -10.02
C ILE A 266 -10.12 -2.80 -8.78
N LEU A 267 -10.15 -1.49 -8.95
CA LEU A 267 -9.95 -0.51 -7.89
C LEU A 267 -11.24 0.22 -7.59
N ALA A 268 -11.59 0.34 -6.32
CA ALA A 268 -12.71 1.16 -5.88
C ALA A 268 -12.34 2.02 -4.65
N PRO A 269 -13.02 3.15 -4.40
CA PRO A 269 -12.68 4.04 -3.29
C PRO A 269 -12.99 3.43 -1.91
N LYS A 270 -14.12 2.70 -1.78
CA LYS A 270 -14.61 2.17 -0.49
C LYS A 270 -14.50 0.65 -0.42
N ASN A 271 -14.37 0.13 0.80
CA ASN A 271 -14.34 -1.33 1.04
C ASN A 271 -15.65 -2.02 0.67
N ILE A 272 -16.80 -1.34 0.80
CA ILE A 272 -18.11 -1.93 0.46
C ILE A 272 -18.17 -2.33 -1.01
N ASN A 273 -17.79 -1.41 -1.91
CA ASN A 273 -17.75 -1.69 -3.35
C ASN A 273 -16.74 -2.80 -3.68
N VAL A 274 -15.59 -2.82 -3.00
CA VAL A 274 -14.60 -3.90 -3.16
C VAL A 274 -15.17 -5.25 -2.78
N ASP A 275 -15.90 -5.32 -1.66
CA ASP A 275 -16.54 -6.54 -1.20
C ASP A 275 -17.64 -6.98 -2.20
N ASP A 276 -18.47 -6.05 -2.69
CA ASP A 276 -19.52 -6.35 -3.68
C ASP A 276 -18.94 -6.88 -5.01
N ILE A 277 -17.91 -6.23 -5.54
CA ILE A 277 -17.22 -6.65 -6.77
C ILE A 277 -16.59 -8.04 -6.57
N ASN A 278 -15.95 -8.27 -5.43
CA ASN A 278 -15.34 -9.56 -5.13
C ASN A 278 -16.39 -10.68 -4.96
N ASN A 279 -17.54 -10.38 -4.37
CA ASN A 279 -18.66 -11.34 -4.23
C ASN A 279 -19.25 -11.69 -5.60
N LEU A 280 -19.41 -10.71 -6.48
CA LEU A 280 -19.84 -10.94 -7.86
C LEU A 280 -18.79 -11.73 -8.65
N ALA A 281 -17.51 -11.40 -8.50
CA ALA A 281 -16.42 -12.14 -9.12
C ALA A 281 -16.39 -13.61 -8.63
N TYR A 282 -16.65 -13.85 -7.35
CA TYR A 282 -16.79 -15.20 -6.80
C TYR A 282 -17.97 -15.97 -7.40
N SER A 283 -19.12 -15.33 -7.60
CA SER A 283 -20.31 -16.00 -8.14
C SER A 283 -20.10 -16.47 -9.59
N ILE A 284 -19.38 -15.69 -10.40
CA ILE A 284 -19.06 -16.06 -11.78
C ILE A 284 -17.82 -16.97 -11.92
N PHE A 285 -16.97 -17.04 -10.89
CA PHE A 285 -15.78 -17.90 -10.92
C PHE A 285 -16.18 -19.39 -10.95
N PRO A 286 -15.57 -20.22 -11.81
CA PRO A 286 -15.94 -21.62 -11.96
C PRO A 286 -15.51 -22.46 -10.75
N GLY A 287 -16.10 -23.65 -10.62
CA GLY A 287 -15.75 -24.63 -9.59
C GLY A 287 -16.64 -24.61 -8.37
N GLU A 288 -16.49 -25.65 -7.56
CA GLU A 288 -17.28 -25.84 -6.34
C GLU A 288 -16.80 -24.90 -5.23
N GLY A 289 -17.75 -24.16 -4.66
CA GLY A 289 -17.50 -23.23 -3.57
C GLY A 289 -17.48 -23.93 -2.23
N ARG A 290 -16.61 -23.48 -1.33
CA ARG A 290 -16.56 -23.90 0.06
C ARG A 290 -16.68 -22.71 0.99
N SER A 291 -17.64 -22.79 1.92
CA SER A 291 -17.84 -21.78 2.96
C SER A 291 -17.14 -22.17 4.26
N TYR A 292 -16.51 -21.18 4.88
CA TYR A 292 -15.90 -21.29 6.19
C TYR A 292 -16.50 -20.24 7.13
N ILE A 293 -17.25 -20.68 8.13
CA ILE A 293 -17.81 -19.81 9.17
C ILE A 293 -16.75 -19.52 10.23
N SER A 294 -16.72 -18.29 10.75
CA SER A 294 -15.74 -17.92 11.76
C SER A 294 -16.12 -18.43 13.15
N ASN A 295 -15.19 -18.28 14.10
CA ASN A 295 -15.49 -18.50 15.51
C ASN A 295 -15.13 -17.22 16.26
N ASP A 296 -16.17 -16.53 16.73
CA ASP A 296 -16.09 -15.19 17.27
C ASP A 296 -16.20 -15.22 18.79
N LYS A 297 -15.37 -14.41 19.45
CA LYS A 297 -15.37 -14.20 20.90
C LYS A 297 -15.24 -12.73 21.21
N ILE A 298 -15.92 -12.29 22.25
CA ILE A 298 -15.69 -10.96 22.81
C ILE A 298 -14.56 -11.07 23.84
N ILE A 299 -13.62 -10.13 23.76
CA ILE A 299 -12.61 -9.91 24.79
C ILE A 299 -13.00 -8.61 25.48
N ASP A 300 -13.49 -8.76 26.69
CA ASP A 300 -13.77 -7.68 27.64
C ASP A 300 -12.87 -7.91 28.85
N SER A 301 -12.10 -6.89 29.25
CA SER A 301 -11.21 -6.97 30.41
C SER A 301 -11.95 -6.83 31.74
N ASP A 302 -13.12 -6.20 31.72
CA ASP A 302 -13.83 -5.76 32.91
C ASP A 302 -15.01 -6.68 33.26
N ASP A 303 -15.65 -7.29 32.25
CA ASP A 303 -16.68 -8.33 32.44
C ASP A 303 -16.70 -9.39 31.31
N PRO A 304 -15.85 -10.43 31.40
CA PRO A 304 -15.75 -11.48 30.38
C PRO A 304 -17.03 -12.30 30.20
N GLU A 305 -17.86 -12.45 31.25
CA GLU A 305 -19.06 -13.29 31.22
C GLU A 305 -20.33 -12.51 30.84
N GLY A 306 -20.46 -11.25 31.26
CA GLY A 306 -21.60 -10.39 30.91
C GLY A 306 -21.57 -9.82 29.49
N ALA A 307 -20.37 -9.56 28.94
CA ALA A 307 -20.24 -9.01 27.59
C ALA A 307 -20.74 -9.98 26.50
N SER A 308 -20.46 -11.28 26.63
CA SER A 308 -20.92 -12.30 25.68
C SER A 308 -22.43 -12.54 25.72
N ALA A 309 -23.11 -12.20 26.82
CA ALA A 309 -24.56 -12.28 26.95
C ALA A 309 -25.29 -11.03 26.41
N THR A 310 -24.57 -9.92 26.24
CA THR A 310 -25.13 -8.62 25.87
C THR A 310 -25.27 -8.45 24.35
N TYR A 311 -24.43 -9.13 23.55
CA TYR A 311 -24.41 -8.99 22.10
C TYR A 311 -24.81 -10.30 21.40
N PRO A 312 -25.86 -10.28 20.55
CA PRO A 312 -26.23 -11.43 19.74
C PRO A 312 -25.11 -11.86 18.79
N VAL A 313 -25.01 -13.17 18.51
CA VAL A 313 -23.99 -13.72 17.59
C VAL A 313 -24.17 -13.16 16.18
N GLU A 314 -25.41 -12.94 15.76
CA GLU A 314 -25.75 -12.32 14.47
C GLU A 314 -25.17 -10.91 14.33
N PHE A 315 -25.14 -10.15 15.44
CA PHE A 315 -24.50 -8.84 15.46
C PHE A 315 -22.98 -8.98 15.29
N LEU A 316 -22.34 -9.93 15.98
CA LEU A 316 -20.91 -10.17 15.84
C LEU A 316 -20.54 -10.58 14.40
N HIS A 317 -21.34 -11.44 13.78
CA HIS A 317 -21.14 -11.85 12.39
C HIS A 317 -21.29 -10.69 11.40
N SER A 318 -22.14 -9.70 11.72
CA SER A 318 -22.32 -8.50 10.90
C SER A 318 -21.10 -7.55 10.94
N ILE A 319 -20.21 -7.68 11.93
CA ILE A 319 -19.04 -6.81 12.09
C ILE A 319 -18.05 -7.02 10.93
N ALA A 320 -17.79 -5.93 10.22
CA ALA A 320 -16.94 -5.87 9.03
C ALA A 320 -15.83 -4.80 9.21
N THR A 321 -14.74 -5.19 9.86
CA THR A 321 -13.59 -4.31 10.11
C THR A 321 -12.50 -4.49 9.07
N SER A 322 -11.77 -3.41 8.79
CA SER A 322 -10.57 -3.47 7.94
C SER A 322 -9.53 -4.39 8.56
N GLY A 323 -9.07 -5.39 7.81
CA GLY A 323 -8.02 -6.31 8.26
C GLY A 323 -8.51 -7.50 9.08
N VAL A 324 -9.80 -7.67 9.33
CA VAL A 324 -10.39 -8.90 9.88
C VAL A 324 -11.32 -9.51 8.83
N PRO A 325 -11.16 -10.77 8.39
CA PRO A 325 -12.04 -11.34 7.38
C PRO A 325 -13.51 -11.35 7.82
N ARG A 326 -14.42 -11.50 6.86
CA ARG A 326 -15.84 -11.70 7.12
C ARG A 326 -16.06 -12.98 7.94
N ASP A 327 -17.19 -13.06 8.63
CA ASP A 327 -17.60 -14.27 9.34
C ASP A 327 -17.63 -15.46 8.36
N GLU A 328 -18.49 -15.38 7.34
CA GLU A 328 -18.50 -16.32 6.24
C GLU A 328 -17.42 -15.96 5.21
N LEU A 329 -16.47 -16.87 5.02
CA LEU A 329 -15.46 -16.81 3.98
C LEU A 329 -15.75 -17.88 2.91
N GLN A 330 -16.09 -17.44 1.70
CA GLN A 330 -16.37 -18.31 0.57
C GLN A 330 -15.18 -18.37 -0.38
N LEU A 331 -14.71 -19.57 -0.71
CA LEU A 331 -13.53 -19.81 -1.56
C LEU A 331 -13.79 -20.89 -2.60
N LYS A 332 -13.11 -20.79 -3.74
CA LYS A 332 -13.07 -21.81 -4.80
C LYS A 332 -11.61 -22.14 -5.13
N VAL A 333 -11.33 -23.38 -5.53
CA VAL A 333 -9.99 -23.76 -6.01
C VAL A 333 -9.66 -22.96 -7.27
N GLY A 334 -8.42 -22.46 -7.35
CA GLY A 334 -7.94 -21.57 -8.42
C GLY A 334 -8.19 -20.08 -8.19
N MET A 335 -9.04 -19.71 -7.23
CA MET A 335 -9.43 -18.32 -6.98
C MET A 335 -8.25 -17.49 -6.43
N PRO A 336 -8.03 -16.26 -6.93
CA PRO A 336 -7.06 -15.34 -6.36
C PRO A 336 -7.56 -14.78 -5.01
N ILE A 337 -6.68 -14.84 -4.02
CA ILE A 337 -6.89 -14.33 -2.66
C ILE A 337 -5.71 -13.46 -2.23
N ILE A 338 -5.90 -12.67 -1.17
CA ILE A 338 -4.88 -11.82 -0.58
C ILE A 338 -4.74 -12.11 0.90
N LEU A 339 -3.50 -12.25 1.36
CA LEU A 339 -3.18 -12.50 2.76
C LEU A 339 -3.35 -11.22 3.60
N LEU A 340 -3.94 -11.34 4.79
CA LEU A 340 -4.24 -10.22 5.70
C LEU A 340 -3.25 -10.10 6.88
N ARG A 341 -2.36 -11.07 7.07
CA ARG A 341 -1.40 -11.10 8.18
C ARG A 341 -0.02 -11.53 7.71
N ASN A 342 0.99 -11.09 8.45
CA ASN A 342 2.35 -11.58 8.28
C ASN A 342 2.43 -12.96 8.94
N LEU A 343 2.55 -14.01 8.15
CA LEU A 343 2.65 -15.40 8.64
C LEU A 343 4.07 -15.92 8.55
N ASP A 344 4.72 -15.71 7.41
CA ASP A 344 6.12 -16.08 7.18
C ASP A 344 6.78 -15.03 6.29
N PRO A 345 7.25 -13.91 6.88
CA PRO A 345 7.86 -12.82 6.11
C PRO A 345 9.12 -13.22 5.35
N ASP A 346 9.85 -14.22 5.85
CA ASP A 346 11.12 -14.66 5.26
C ASP A 346 10.84 -15.40 3.94
N ARG A 347 9.74 -16.17 3.87
CA ARG A 347 9.25 -16.82 2.64
C ARG A 347 8.31 -15.94 1.80
N GLY A 348 8.02 -14.72 2.26
CA GLY A 348 7.19 -13.75 1.53
C GLY A 348 5.68 -13.90 1.74
N LEU A 349 5.24 -14.64 2.75
CA LEU A 349 3.85 -14.68 3.21
C LEU A 349 3.57 -13.51 4.17
N CYS A 350 3.49 -12.32 3.59
CA CYS A 350 3.19 -11.06 4.28
C CYS A 350 1.74 -10.62 4.02
N ASN A 351 1.21 -9.76 4.88
CA ASN A 351 -0.04 -9.06 4.61
C ASN A 351 0.09 -8.25 3.30
N GLY A 352 -0.81 -8.52 2.35
CA GLY A 352 -0.79 -7.98 0.99
C GLY A 352 -0.35 -8.99 -0.07
N THR A 353 0.28 -10.11 0.30
CA THR A 353 0.70 -11.13 -0.68
C THR A 353 -0.53 -11.72 -1.38
N LYS A 354 -0.55 -11.63 -2.72
CA LYS A 354 -1.55 -12.29 -3.55
C LYS A 354 -1.19 -13.77 -3.73
N LEU A 355 -2.18 -14.63 -3.52
CA LEU A 355 -2.07 -16.08 -3.57
C LEU A 355 -3.21 -16.62 -4.44
N PHE A 356 -3.09 -17.85 -4.89
CA PHE A 356 -4.23 -18.61 -5.42
C PHE A 356 -4.46 -19.85 -4.57
N VAL A 357 -5.72 -20.26 -4.48
CA VAL A 357 -6.13 -21.47 -3.76
C VAL A 357 -5.75 -22.71 -4.58
N THR A 358 -4.97 -23.63 -4.01
CA THR A 358 -4.67 -24.93 -4.63
C THR A 358 -5.60 -26.04 -4.13
N ALA A 359 -5.98 -25.99 -2.85
CA ALA A 359 -6.82 -26.99 -2.22
C ALA A 359 -7.57 -26.42 -1.01
N LEU A 360 -8.76 -26.94 -0.74
CA LEU A 360 -9.64 -26.49 0.32
C LEU A 360 -9.97 -27.66 1.25
N TYR A 361 -9.43 -27.66 2.48
CA TYR A 361 -9.69 -28.67 3.52
C TYR A 361 -10.47 -28.07 4.70
N ASP A 362 -10.84 -28.87 5.70
CA ASP A 362 -11.62 -28.41 6.86
C ASP A 362 -10.90 -27.35 7.69
N HIS A 363 -9.60 -27.54 7.91
CA HIS A 363 -8.81 -26.77 8.89
C HIS A 363 -7.60 -26.04 8.29
N ILE A 364 -7.29 -26.31 7.02
CA ILE A 364 -6.18 -25.71 6.29
C ILE A 364 -6.61 -25.39 4.85
N ILE A 365 -6.03 -24.35 4.27
CA ILE A 365 -6.14 -24.07 2.84
C ILE A 365 -4.76 -24.18 2.20
N GLY A 366 -4.67 -24.95 1.12
CA GLY A 366 -3.49 -25.01 0.27
C GLY A 366 -3.46 -23.78 -0.63
N VAL A 367 -2.30 -23.13 -0.72
CA VAL A 367 -2.13 -21.91 -1.51
C VAL A 367 -0.73 -21.87 -2.14
N ARG A 368 -0.61 -21.13 -3.22
CA ARG A 368 0.67 -20.77 -3.84
C ARG A 368 0.66 -19.29 -4.16
N ARG A 369 1.85 -18.71 -4.28
CA ARG A 369 1.98 -17.29 -4.61
C ARG A 369 1.73 -17.05 -6.09
N ILE A 370 0.94 -16.03 -6.42
CA ILE A 370 0.61 -15.71 -7.82
C ILE A 370 1.87 -15.36 -8.61
N ASP A 371 2.82 -14.64 -7.99
CA ASP A 371 4.05 -14.19 -8.65
C ASP A 371 5.06 -15.30 -8.95
N GLN A 372 4.86 -16.50 -8.39
CA GLN A 372 5.69 -17.68 -8.65
C GLN A 372 5.05 -18.66 -9.64
N GLY A 373 3.81 -18.41 -10.09
CA GLY A 373 3.09 -19.30 -10.99
C GLY A 373 2.83 -20.69 -10.39
N TYR A 374 2.66 -21.69 -11.26
CA TYR A 374 2.32 -23.07 -10.86
C TYR A 374 3.50 -23.84 -10.24
N ASP A 375 4.73 -23.48 -10.60
CA ASP A 375 5.97 -24.11 -10.11
C ASP A 375 6.44 -23.53 -8.77
N GLY A 376 5.66 -22.59 -8.20
CA GLY A 376 5.92 -21.98 -6.90
C GLY A 376 5.71 -22.94 -5.73
N ASP A 377 6.34 -22.62 -4.61
CA ASP A 377 6.21 -23.37 -3.36
C ASP A 377 4.74 -23.40 -2.89
N GLU A 378 4.27 -24.57 -2.48
CA GLU A 378 2.97 -24.71 -1.86
C GLU A 378 3.04 -24.43 -0.35
N TYR A 379 2.07 -23.65 0.12
CA TYR A 379 1.93 -23.24 1.50
C TYR A 379 0.57 -23.67 2.03
N PHE A 380 0.49 -23.92 3.33
CA PHE A 380 -0.76 -24.26 4.01
C PHE A 380 -1.10 -23.19 5.03
N LEU A 381 -2.23 -22.52 4.85
CA LEU A 381 -2.66 -21.46 5.77
C LEU A 381 -3.63 -22.04 6.80
N PRO A 382 -3.35 -21.89 8.10
CA PRO A 382 -4.29 -22.24 9.15
C PRO A 382 -5.25 -21.08 9.46
N ARG A 383 -6.32 -21.39 10.20
CA ARG A 383 -7.11 -20.35 10.86
C ARG A 383 -6.31 -19.74 12.02
N ILE A 384 -6.37 -18.43 12.15
CA ILE A 384 -5.72 -17.68 13.24
C ILE A 384 -6.72 -16.74 13.92
N ASN A 385 -6.40 -16.33 15.15
CA ASN A 385 -7.19 -15.33 15.85
C ASN A 385 -6.80 -13.93 15.35
N MET A 386 -7.80 -13.12 15.05
CA MET A 386 -7.65 -11.73 14.61
C MET A 386 -8.55 -10.85 15.46
N TYR A 387 -8.06 -9.65 15.76
CA TYR A 387 -8.71 -8.74 16.71
C TYR A 387 -9.16 -7.47 16.01
N THR A 388 -10.31 -6.92 16.40
CA THR A 388 -10.68 -5.55 16.04
C THR A 388 -9.77 -4.55 16.75
N THR A 389 -9.64 -3.36 16.16
CA THR A 389 -8.91 -2.27 16.80
C THR A 389 -9.67 -1.77 18.01
N GLU A 390 -8.95 -1.50 19.10
CA GLU A 390 -9.50 -0.91 20.32
C GLU A 390 -10.18 0.44 20.02
N GLY A 391 -11.33 0.69 20.67
CA GLY A 391 -12.12 1.90 20.48
C GLY A 391 -12.95 1.96 19.18
N GLU A 392 -12.87 0.96 18.31
CA GLU A 392 -13.77 0.85 17.14
C GLU A 392 -15.18 0.38 17.54
N TYR A 393 -15.22 -0.50 18.55
CA TYR A 393 -16.43 -1.05 19.16
C TYR A 393 -16.29 -0.93 20.69
N PRO A 394 -17.40 -1.01 21.45
CA PRO A 394 -17.36 -1.03 22.91
C PRO A 394 -16.64 -2.24 23.51
N PHE A 395 -16.18 -3.18 22.67
CA PHE A 395 -15.43 -4.38 23.04
C PHE A 395 -14.40 -4.73 21.97
N ILE A 396 -13.50 -5.66 22.28
CA ILE A 396 -12.56 -6.22 21.29
C ILE A 396 -13.13 -7.54 20.77
N LEU A 397 -13.46 -7.60 19.49
CA LEU A 397 -13.85 -8.84 18.82
C LEU A 397 -12.59 -9.65 18.50
N CYS A 398 -12.53 -10.89 18.97
CA CYS A 398 -11.58 -11.92 18.53
C CYS A 398 -12.27 -12.87 17.54
N ARG A 399 -11.96 -12.74 16.26
CA ARG A 399 -12.44 -13.62 15.18
C ARG A 399 -11.37 -14.64 14.80
N ARG A 400 -11.66 -15.93 14.96
CA ARG A 400 -10.82 -17.04 14.47
C ARG A 400 -11.26 -17.46 13.07
N GLN A 401 -10.45 -17.15 12.07
CA GLN A 401 -10.73 -17.41 10.65
C GLN A 401 -9.43 -17.52 9.84
N PHE A 402 -9.51 -18.02 8.60
CA PHE A 402 -8.38 -17.93 7.67
C PHE A 402 -8.05 -16.46 7.37
N PRO A 403 -6.78 -16.04 7.42
CA PRO A 403 -6.41 -14.63 7.29
C PRO A 403 -6.34 -14.20 5.83
N VAL A 404 -7.38 -14.46 5.05
CA VAL A 404 -7.43 -14.19 3.60
C VAL A 404 -8.75 -13.53 3.19
N ARG A 405 -8.76 -12.88 2.03
CA ARG A 405 -9.96 -12.42 1.32
C ARG A 405 -9.78 -12.61 -0.18
N ALA A 406 -10.87 -12.60 -0.94
CA ALA A 406 -10.84 -12.49 -2.39
C ALA A 406 -9.97 -11.30 -2.87
N ALA A 407 -9.29 -11.46 -4.01
CA ALA A 407 -8.33 -10.48 -4.52
C ALA A 407 -8.58 -10.02 -5.97
N PHE A 408 -9.83 -10.07 -6.45
CA PHE A 408 -10.19 -9.52 -7.76
C PHE A 408 -10.25 -7.99 -7.71
N ALA A 409 -10.80 -7.45 -6.62
CA ALA A 409 -10.87 -6.03 -6.35
C ALA A 409 -10.14 -5.66 -5.06
N MET A 410 -9.64 -4.41 -5.00
CA MET A 410 -9.06 -3.82 -3.80
C MET A 410 -9.33 -2.32 -3.75
N THR A 411 -9.14 -1.71 -2.57
CA THR A 411 -9.30 -0.26 -2.47
C THR A 411 -8.17 0.47 -3.18
N ILE A 412 -8.45 1.67 -3.70
CA ILE A 412 -7.43 2.56 -4.27
C ILE A 412 -6.28 2.78 -3.27
N ASN A 413 -6.59 2.92 -1.98
CA ASN A 413 -5.59 3.06 -0.91
C ASN A 413 -4.66 1.84 -0.81
N LYS A 414 -5.18 0.61 -0.98
CA LYS A 414 -4.35 -0.59 -1.05
C LYS A 414 -3.57 -0.69 -2.37
N ALA A 415 -4.05 -0.10 -3.45
CA ALA A 415 -3.34 -0.13 -4.73
C ALA A 415 -2.08 0.75 -4.76
N GLN A 416 -1.92 1.67 -3.81
CA GLN A 416 -0.73 2.53 -3.72
C GLN A 416 0.57 1.70 -3.65
N GLY A 417 1.65 2.23 -4.23
CA GLY A 417 2.90 1.51 -4.49
C GLY A 417 2.86 0.44 -5.60
N GLN A 418 1.70 -0.09 -5.99
CA GLN A 418 1.62 -1.17 -6.99
C GLN A 418 1.72 -0.66 -8.43
N THR A 419 2.23 -1.53 -9.30
CA THR A 419 2.16 -1.42 -10.75
C THR A 419 1.30 -2.56 -11.26
N LEU A 420 0.33 -2.23 -12.11
CA LEU A 420 -0.65 -3.16 -12.66
C LEU A 420 -0.58 -3.08 -14.19
N SER A 421 -0.61 -4.24 -14.84
CA SER A 421 -0.68 -4.39 -16.29
C SER A 421 -2.07 -4.04 -16.83
N THR A 422 -3.14 -4.26 -16.04
CA THR A 422 -4.51 -3.89 -16.40
C THR A 422 -5.25 -3.40 -15.17
N VAL A 423 -5.92 -2.25 -15.28
CA VAL A 423 -6.59 -1.58 -14.16
C VAL A 423 -8.02 -1.27 -14.55
N GLY A 424 -8.96 -1.92 -13.85
CA GLY A 424 -10.34 -1.49 -13.81
C GLY A 424 -10.55 -0.49 -12.67
N ILE A 425 -11.28 0.59 -12.89
CA ILE A 425 -11.62 1.57 -11.86
C ILE A 425 -13.14 1.66 -11.79
N TYR A 426 -13.71 1.30 -10.65
CA TYR A 426 -15.14 1.38 -10.41
C TYR A 426 -15.47 2.60 -9.55
N LEU A 427 -16.34 3.46 -10.05
CA LEU A 427 -16.78 4.68 -9.39
C LEU A 427 -18.30 4.82 -9.53
N ASP A 428 -19.03 4.27 -8.56
CA ASP A 428 -20.45 4.55 -8.31
C ASP A 428 -20.67 5.85 -7.52
N GLU A 429 -19.63 6.26 -6.79
CA GLU A 429 -19.52 7.57 -6.18
C GLU A 429 -18.17 8.21 -6.56
N PRO A 430 -18.09 9.56 -6.53
CA PRO A 430 -16.82 10.23 -6.73
C PRO A 430 -15.79 9.86 -5.64
N VAL A 431 -14.50 9.95 -5.97
CA VAL A 431 -13.44 9.82 -4.96
C VAL A 431 -13.59 10.90 -3.89
N PHE A 432 -13.27 10.54 -2.63
CA PHE A 432 -13.56 11.39 -1.47
C PHE A 432 -12.30 11.86 -0.73
N ALA A 433 -11.14 11.25 -0.99
CA ALA A 433 -9.90 11.56 -0.29
C ALA A 433 -8.81 12.05 -1.26
N HIS A 434 -7.83 12.75 -0.67
CA HIS A 434 -6.71 13.33 -1.39
C HIS A 434 -6.08 12.36 -2.39
N SER A 435 -6.08 12.77 -3.65
CA SER A 435 -5.38 12.14 -4.76
C SER A 435 -5.72 10.68 -5.03
N GLN A 436 -6.87 10.18 -4.56
CA GLN A 436 -7.32 8.81 -4.87
C GLN A 436 -7.42 8.58 -6.39
N LEU A 437 -7.96 9.55 -7.14
CA LEU A 437 -8.07 9.42 -8.60
C LEU A 437 -6.68 9.32 -9.26
N TYR A 438 -5.75 10.19 -8.87
CA TYR A 438 -4.36 10.12 -9.33
C TYR A 438 -3.71 8.77 -8.99
N VAL A 439 -3.90 8.27 -7.77
CA VAL A 439 -3.34 6.98 -7.36
C VAL A 439 -3.90 5.86 -8.22
N ALA A 440 -5.22 5.82 -8.44
CA ALA A 440 -5.88 4.79 -9.25
C ALA A 440 -5.37 4.78 -10.69
N LEU A 441 -5.38 5.94 -11.36
CA LEU A 441 -4.94 6.06 -12.77
C LEU A 441 -3.45 5.78 -12.94
N SER A 442 -2.62 6.19 -11.97
CA SER A 442 -1.17 6.01 -12.03
C SER A 442 -0.69 4.57 -11.79
N ARG A 443 -1.60 3.62 -11.51
CA ARG A 443 -1.22 2.20 -11.32
C ARG A 443 -0.88 1.52 -12.64
N ALA A 444 -1.52 1.95 -13.73
CA ALA A 444 -1.26 1.40 -15.05
C ALA A 444 0.09 1.90 -15.61
N THR A 445 0.73 1.07 -16.42
CA THR A 445 1.95 1.42 -17.18
C THR A 445 1.65 2.10 -18.52
N ASP A 446 0.42 1.94 -19.00
CA ASP A 446 -0.06 2.39 -20.31
C ASP A 446 -1.50 2.89 -20.17
N SER A 447 -1.86 3.95 -20.89
CA SER A 447 -3.22 4.50 -20.89
C SER A 447 -4.24 3.52 -21.47
N ALA A 448 -3.86 2.67 -22.43
CA ALA A 448 -4.74 1.69 -23.04
C ALA A 448 -5.23 0.61 -22.06
N ASN A 449 -4.51 0.43 -20.96
CA ASN A 449 -4.78 -0.58 -19.94
C ASN A 449 -5.64 -0.07 -18.78
N ILE A 450 -6.15 1.16 -18.88
CA ILE A 450 -7.08 1.76 -17.93
C ILE A 450 -8.49 1.64 -18.49
N LYS A 451 -9.42 1.15 -17.66
CA LYS A 451 -10.84 1.25 -17.92
C LYS A 451 -11.60 1.71 -16.69
N VAL A 452 -12.55 2.60 -16.89
CA VAL A 452 -13.32 3.26 -15.83
C VAL A 452 -14.80 3.00 -16.06
N ALA A 453 -15.42 2.30 -15.11
CA ALA A 453 -16.87 2.18 -15.02
C ALA A 453 -17.39 3.31 -14.11
N LEU A 454 -17.99 4.34 -14.70
CA LEU A 454 -18.60 5.46 -14.00
C LEU A 454 -20.10 5.23 -13.86
N ASN A 455 -20.58 4.95 -12.66
CA ASN A 455 -22.01 4.87 -12.37
C ASN A 455 -22.45 6.05 -11.49
N LEU A 456 -22.27 7.27 -12.00
CA LEU A 456 -22.60 8.49 -11.28
C LEU A 456 -24.00 8.97 -11.67
N SER A 457 -24.91 9.08 -10.69
CA SER A 457 -26.34 9.40 -10.88
C SER A 457 -26.65 10.77 -11.51
N ASN A 458 -25.65 11.62 -11.76
CA ASN A 458 -25.79 13.00 -12.23
C ASN A 458 -25.14 13.28 -13.59
N GLN A 459 -24.85 12.25 -14.38
CA GLN A 459 -24.36 12.42 -15.76
C GLN A 459 -25.51 12.99 -16.61
N ARG A 460 -25.37 14.21 -17.15
CA ARG A 460 -26.33 14.77 -18.11
C ARG A 460 -26.04 14.14 -19.47
N ASP A 461 -27.07 13.62 -20.13
CA ASP A 461 -26.98 13.15 -21.51
C ASP A 461 -26.32 14.23 -22.39
N ASN A 462 -25.34 13.83 -23.20
CA ASN A 462 -24.49 14.67 -24.08
C ASN A 462 -23.31 15.45 -23.45
N THR A 463 -22.84 15.08 -22.26
CA THR A 463 -21.58 15.64 -21.72
C THR A 463 -20.52 14.55 -21.50
N ILE A 464 -19.24 14.87 -21.75
CA ILE A 464 -18.12 13.97 -21.45
C ILE A 464 -18.16 13.65 -19.94
N PRO A 465 -18.18 12.37 -19.55
CA PRO A 465 -18.30 12.01 -18.15
C PRO A 465 -17.21 12.57 -17.26
N LYS A 466 -17.63 13.18 -16.15
CA LYS A 466 -16.73 13.79 -15.15
C LYS A 466 -16.81 13.07 -13.81
N THR A 467 -15.72 13.09 -13.07
CA THR A 467 -15.67 12.70 -11.66
C THR A 467 -14.89 13.72 -10.85
N ASN A 468 -15.11 13.74 -9.53
CA ASN A 468 -14.40 14.68 -8.67
C ASN A 468 -12.91 14.34 -8.57
N ASN A 469 -12.09 15.37 -8.38
CA ASN A 469 -10.68 15.25 -8.08
C ASN A 469 -10.37 16.00 -6.77
N ALA A 470 -10.17 15.24 -5.70
CA ALA A 470 -9.85 15.82 -4.40
C ALA A 470 -8.34 16.03 -4.28
N VAL A 471 -7.87 17.28 -4.40
CA VAL A 471 -6.44 17.63 -4.22
C VAL A 471 -6.28 18.64 -3.09
N TYR A 472 -5.38 18.34 -2.16
CA TYR A 472 -5.08 19.14 -0.98
C TYR A 472 -3.78 19.87 -1.28
N ARG A 473 -3.88 21.03 -1.95
CA ARG A 473 -2.72 21.79 -2.44
C ARG A 473 -1.75 22.18 -1.32
N GLU A 474 -2.27 22.42 -0.12
CA GLU A 474 -1.49 22.71 1.08
C GLU A 474 -0.61 21.53 1.54
N ALA A 475 -0.91 20.30 1.12
CA ALA A 475 -0.06 19.14 1.39
C ALA A 475 1.04 18.97 0.32
N LEU A 476 0.84 19.44 -0.91
CA LEU A 476 1.80 19.32 -2.00
C LEU A 476 3.10 20.08 -1.73
N LEU A 477 4.23 19.58 -2.24
CA LEU A 477 5.47 20.34 -2.20
C LEU A 477 5.35 21.60 -3.09
N PRO A 478 6.02 22.70 -2.73
CA PRO A 478 6.12 23.86 -3.60
C PRO A 478 6.71 23.45 -4.96
N SER A 479 6.19 24.05 -6.04
CA SER A 479 6.78 23.87 -7.36
C SER A 479 8.23 24.38 -7.36
N VAL A 480 9.13 23.59 -7.94
CA VAL A 480 10.52 24.02 -8.14
C VAL A 480 10.50 25.08 -9.24
N THR A 481 10.71 26.34 -8.87
CA THR A 481 10.89 27.45 -9.82
C THR A 481 12.22 27.38 -10.55
#